data_AF-A0A841V0E6-F1
#
_entry.id   AF-A0A841V0E6-F1
#
_cell.length_a   1.000
_cell.length_b   1.000
_cell.length_c   1.000
_cell.angle_alpha   90.00
_cell.angle_beta   90.00
_cell.angle_gamma   90.00
#
_symmetry.space_group_name_H-M   'P 1'
#
loop_
_entity.id
_entity.type
_entity.pdbx_description
1 polymer ?
#
loop_
_entity_poly.entity_id
_entity_poly.type
_entity_poly.pdbx_seq_one_letter_code
_entity_poly.pdbx_strand_id
1 'polypeptide(L)'
;MTTDLQPFFSSSYLNDEVGSLVVLGNRQRWKRHSRELCSTLLVSTLSPEKNPFGNAFTMSERNLQQESEAIRDVNLAESRAWMVMNENRKNSLGMPTSYMLMPSANSIYYPNFQADSRQRGEFATHHFWATRYKANELYAAGDYPNQGKKGRGLPQYTADNESLDNEDLVVWYTYGVTHIPRPEEWPIMTVHPAGFKIMSWGFFDQNPVLNVPKNNLEDSLN
;
A
#
# COMPACT_ATOMS: atom_id res chain seq x y z
N MET A 1 -1.09 14.64 -13.03
CA MET A 1 -0.20 14.10 -11.98
C MET A 1 0.57 12.96 -12.63
N THR A 2 1.89 13.08 -12.79
CA THR A 2 2.71 12.00 -13.36
C THR A 2 3.18 11.10 -12.22
N THR A 3 2.65 9.88 -12.18
CA THR A 3 3.14 8.79 -11.34
C THR A 3 4.36 8.17 -12.02
N ASP A 4 5.55 8.41 -11.47
CA ASP A 4 6.75 7.65 -11.86
C ASP A 4 6.77 6.34 -11.09
N LEU A 5 6.31 5.26 -11.73
CA LEU A 5 6.42 3.90 -11.22
C LEU A 5 7.79 3.35 -11.60
N GLN A 6 8.66 3.13 -10.62
CA GLN A 6 9.86 2.30 -10.82
C GLN A 6 9.70 0.99 -10.04
N PRO A 7 9.32 -0.12 -10.70
CA PRO A 7 9.28 -1.43 -10.05
C PRO A 7 10.72 -1.91 -9.80
N PHE A 8 10.98 -2.35 -8.58
CA PHE A 8 12.19 -3.10 -8.26
C PHE A 8 11.82 -4.58 -8.16
N PHE A 9 12.46 -5.43 -8.97
CA PHE A 9 12.23 -6.87 -8.96
C PHE A 9 13.33 -7.57 -8.17
N SER A 10 12.97 -8.32 -7.14
CA SER A 10 13.85 -9.28 -6.49
C SER A 10 13.18 -10.65 -6.57
N SER A 11 13.73 -11.55 -7.40
CA SER A 11 13.39 -12.97 -7.40
C SER A 11 14.48 -13.74 -6.67
N SER A 12 14.11 -14.53 -5.66
CA SER A 12 14.99 -15.55 -5.09
C SER A 12 14.45 -16.92 -5.50
N TYR A 13 15.15 -17.59 -6.42
CA TYR A 13 14.91 -18.99 -6.76
C TYR A 13 15.55 -19.89 -5.69
N LEU A 14 14.74 -20.71 -5.02
CA LEU A 14 15.20 -21.83 -4.21
C LEU A 14 14.47 -23.08 -4.73
N ASN A 15 15.23 -24.17 -4.92
CA ASN A 15 14.90 -25.39 -5.65
C ASN A 15 13.49 -25.98 -5.38
N ASP A 16 12.96 -26.60 -6.45
CA ASP A 16 11.88 -27.59 -6.72
C ASP A 16 10.87 -28.07 -5.65
N GLU A 17 10.91 -27.62 -4.40
CA GLU A 17 9.91 -27.98 -3.38
C GLU A 17 9.38 -26.78 -2.58
N VAL A 18 9.82 -25.55 -2.88
CA VAL A 18 9.46 -24.36 -2.08
C VAL A 18 8.95 -23.24 -2.97
N GLY A 19 7.71 -22.80 -2.72
CA GLY A 19 7.07 -21.70 -3.44
C GLY A 19 7.93 -20.43 -3.48
N SER A 20 7.84 -19.70 -4.58
CA SER A 20 8.54 -18.42 -4.76
C SER A 20 7.64 -17.25 -4.31
N LEU A 21 8.23 -16.22 -3.71
CA LEU A 21 7.54 -14.98 -3.38
C LEU A 21 8.08 -13.86 -4.27
N VAL A 22 7.20 -13.25 -5.05
CA VAL A 22 7.50 -11.99 -5.74
C VAL A 22 7.03 -10.86 -4.83
N VAL A 23 7.96 -10.00 -4.41
CA VAL A 23 7.65 -8.80 -3.63
C VAL A 23 7.83 -7.59 -4.52
N LEU A 24 6.76 -6.80 -4.69
CA LEU A 24 6.80 -5.52 -5.37
C LEU A 24 6.71 -4.41 -4.30
N GLY A 25 7.79 -3.64 -4.16
CA GLY A 25 7.80 -2.41 -3.37
C GLY A 25 7.61 -1.23 -4.32
N ASN A 26 6.43 -0.62 -4.32
CA ASN A 26 6.17 0.57 -5.13
C ASN A 26 6.26 1.83 -4.27
N ARG A 27 7.09 2.78 -4.69
CA ARG A 27 7.14 4.12 -4.12
C ARG A 27 6.07 4.98 -4.79
N GLN A 28 5.13 5.52 -4.00
CA GLN A 28 4.21 6.54 -4.49
C GLN A 28 4.57 7.88 -3.86
N ARG A 29 4.75 8.90 -4.69
CA ARG A 29 5.00 10.27 -4.24
C ARG A 29 3.82 11.16 -4.64
N TRP A 30 3.33 11.93 -3.69
CA TRP A 30 2.39 13.01 -3.90
C TRP A 30 3.20 14.34 -3.97
N LYS A 31 3.09 15.11 -5.06
CA LYS A 31 3.68 16.48 -5.21
C LYS A 31 2.48 17.44 -5.32
N ARG A 32 2.42 18.68 -4.81
CA ARG A 32 3.37 19.70 -4.33
C ARG A 32 2.54 20.69 -3.46
N HIS A 33 3.03 21.10 -2.28
CA HIS A 33 2.40 22.05 -1.31
C HIS A 33 1.16 21.59 -0.51
N SER A 34 0.81 20.30 -0.57
CA SER A 34 -0.16 19.71 0.35
C SER A 34 0.58 19.27 1.60
N ARG A 35 0.16 19.77 2.76
CA ARG A 35 0.54 19.14 4.02
C ARG A 35 -0.36 17.92 4.19
N GLU A 36 0.25 16.75 4.36
CA GLU A 36 -0.43 15.47 4.25
C GLU A 36 -0.40 14.72 5.57
N LEU A 37 -1.37 13.82 5.72
CA LEU A 37 -1.53 12.93 6.85
C LEU A 37 -1.84 11.53 6.34
N CYS A 38 -1.33 10.53 7.04
CA CYS A 38 -1.69 9.15 6.79
C CYS A 38 -2.71 8.69 7.85
N SER A 39 -3.77 8.01 7.45
CA SER A 39 -4.70 7.37 8.40
C SER A 39 -4.93 5.90 8.07
N THR A 40 -5.26 5.13 9.11
CA THR A 40 -5.75 3.75 8.98
C THR A 40 -7.25 3.74 9.22
N LEU A 41 -7.96 3.01 8.37
CA LEU A 41 -9.40 2.83 8.43
C LEU A 41 -9.69 1.37 8.76
N LEU A 42 -10.55 1.15 9.77
CA LEU A 42 -10.92 -0.17 10.29
C LEU A 42 -12.44 -0.30 10.38
N VAL A 43 -12.93 -1.49 10.08
CA VAL A 43 -14.32 -1.89 10.28
C VAL A 43 -14.42 -2.76 11.53
N SER A 44 -15.41 -2.50 12.38
CA SER A 44 -15.67 -3.27 13.60
C SER A 44 -17.16 -3.40 13.89
N THR A 45 -17.52 -4.37 14.71
CA THR A 45 -18.88 -4.49 15.24
C THR A 45 -19.04 -3.63 16.49
N LEU A 46 -20.25 -3.10 16.69
CA LEU A 46 -20.60 -2.37 17.89
C LEU A 46 -20.83 -3.33 19.06
N SER A 47 -20.70 -2.84 20.30
CA SER A 47 -21.01 -3.62 21.50
C SER A 47 -22.48 -4.10 21.49
N PRO A 48 -22.79 -5.25 22.12
CA PRO A 48 -24.15 -5.79 22.12
C PRO A 48 -25.24 -4.81 22.58
N GLU A 49 -24.92 -3.96 23.56
CA GLU A 49 -25.81 -2.90 24.06
C GLU A 49 -26.19 -1.88 22.98
N LYS A 50 -25.26 -1.56 22.08
CA LYS A 50 -25.44 -0.61 20.97
C LYS A 50 -25.87 -1.31 19.66
N ASN A 51 -25.95 -2.63 19.65
CA ASN A 51 -26.29 -3.45 18.49
C ASN A 51 -27.16 -4.65 18.90
N PRO A 52 -28.39 -4.41 19.40
CA PRO A 52 -29.25 -5.45 19.95
C PRO A 52 -29.65 -6.53 18.92
N PHE A 53 -29.60 -6.20 17.63
CA PHE A 53 -29.90 -7.11 16.54
C PHE A 53 -28.65 -7.77 15.91
N GLY A 54 -27.45 -7.40 16.36
CA GLY A 54 -26.18 -8.02 15.92
C GLY A 54 -25.77 -7.75 14.47
N ASN A 55 -26.51 -6.93 13.72
CA ASN A 55 -26.29 -6.71 12.28
C ASN A 55 -25.51 -5.42 11.96
N ALA A 56 -25.33 -4.52 12.93
CA ALA A 56 -24.61 -3.26 12.71
C ALA A 56 -23.09 -3.44 12.76
N PHE A 57 -22.41 -2.77 11.83
CA PHE A 57 -20.98 -2.54 11.84
C PHE A 57 -20.70 -1.04 11.70
N THR A 58 -19.52 -0.62 12.15
CA THR A 58 -19.08 0.77 12.07
C THR A 58 -17.69 0.83 11.45
N MET A 59 -17.32 2.05 11.05
CA MET A 59 -15.99 2.38 10.59
C MET A 59 -15.34 3.31 11.61
N SER A 60 -14.05 3.08 11.87
CA SER A 60 -13.21 3.98 12.66
C SER A 60 -11.99 4.36 11.86
N GLU A 61 -11.57 5.60 12.01
CA GLU A 61 -10.39 6.17 11.37
C GLU A 61 -9.43 6.64 12.46
N ARG A 62 -8.13 6.36 12.27
CA ARG A 62 -7.06 6.84 13.15
C ARG A 62 -5.90 7.38 12.32
N ASN A 63 -5.49 8.61 12.61
CA ASN A 63 -4.27 9.19 12.03
C ASN A 63 -3.03 8.46 12.57
N LEU A 64 -2.08 8.21 11.67
CA LEU A 64 -0.75 7.66 11.93
C LEU A 64 0.21 8.85 12.02
N GLN A 65 0.60 9.21 13.22
CA GLN A 65 1.31 10.46 13.51
C GLN A 65 2.83 10.33 13.39
N GLN A 66 3.34 9.10 13.50
CA GLN A 66 4.78 8.81 13.48
C GLN A 66 5.06 7.59 12.59
N GLU A 67 6.27 7.48 12.08
CA GLU A 67 6.68 6.38 11.19
C GLU A 67 6.49 5.00 11.80
N SER A 68 6.79 4.82 13.09
CA SER A 68 6.55 3.56 13.81
C SER A 68 5.07 3.18 13.85
N GLU A 69 4.16 4.16 13.88
CA GLU A 69 2.73 3.90 13.77
C GLU A 69 2.32 3.58 12.33
N ALA A 70 3.14 3.86 11.33
CA ALA A 70 2.85 3.63 9.93
C ALA A 70 3.44 2.32 9.39
N ILE A 71 4.05 1.49 10.22
CA ILE A 71 4.45 0.11 9.88
C ILE A 71 3.26 -0.81 10.14
N ARG A 72 2.57 -1.25 9.09
CA ARG A 72 1.26 -1.92 9.22
C ARG A 72 1.09 -3.11 8.29
N ASP A 73 0.24 -4.02 8.74
CA ASP A 73 -0.20 -5.18 7.98
C ASP A 73 -1.66 -5.06 7.56
N VAL A 74 -1.96 -5.68 6.43
CA VAL A 74 -3.35 -5.93 6.01
C VAL A 74 -4.05 -6.73 7.10
N ASN A 75 -5.27 -6.32 7.45
CA ASN A 75 -6.10 -7.05 8.38
C ASN A 75 -7.46 -7.36 7.73
N LEU A 76 -7.65 -8.62 7.34
CA LEU A 76 -8.89 -9.08 6.71
C LEU A 76 -10.08 -8.98 7.68
N ALA A 77 -9.87 -9.28 8.96
CA ALA A 77 -10.93 -9.26 9.97
C ALA A 77 -11.49 -7.85 10.20
N GLU A 78 -10.67 -6.81 10.01
CA GLU A 78 -11.05 -5.40 10.16
C GLU A 78 -11.24 -4.68 8.82
N SER A 79 -11.14 -5.39 7.69
CA SER A 79 -11.16 -4.80 6.34
C SER A 79 -10.24 -3.56 6.21
N ARG A 80 -9.01 -3.66 6.76
CA ARG A 80 -8.12 -2.51 6.90
C ARG A 80 -7.78 -1.88 5.55
N ALA A 81 -7.91 -0.56 5.48
CA ALA A 81 -7.41 0.28 4.39
C ALA A 81 -6.58 1.44 4.95
N TRP A 82 -5.81 2.09 4.08
CA TRP A 82 -5.01 3.26 4.44
C TRP A 82 -5.38 4.44 3.57
N MET A 83 -5.34 5.64 4.13
CA MET A 83 -5.64 6.87 3.41
C MET A 83 -4.46 7.83 3.51
N VAL A 84 -4.25 8.58 2.43
CA VAL A 84 -3.40 9.78 2.39
C VAL A 84 -4.33 10.96 2.17
N MET A 85 -4.28 11.91 3.10
CA MET A 85 -5.26 12.98 3.21
C MET A 85 -4.58 14.34 3.24
N ASN A 86 -5.28 15.36 2.78
CA ASN A 86 -4.90 16.76 2.99
C ASN A 86 -5.98 17.46 3.81
N GLU A 87 -5.71 17.72 5.09
CA GLU A 87 -6.67 18.35 6.00
C GLU A 87 -6.96 19.83 5.68
N ASN A 88 -6.06 20.49 4.94
CA ASN A 88 -6.22 21.89 4.55
C ASN A 88 -7.19 22.07 3.38
N ARG A 89 -7.60 20.97 2.74
CA ARG A 89 -8.52 20.97 1.61
C ARG A 89 -9.68 20.07 1.93
N LYS A 90 -10.89 20.64 1.96
CA LYS A 90 -12.12 19.92 2.27
C LYS A 90 -13.07 19.99 1.10
N ASN A 91 -13.84 18.92 0.90
CA ASN A 91 -14.95 18.89 -0.03
C ASN A 91 -16.16 19.67 0.53
N SER A 92 -17.23 19.76 -0.25
CA SER A 92 -18.49 20.44 0.12
C SER A 92 -19.17 19.87 1.37
N LEU A 93 -18.87 18.62 1.74
CA LEU A 93 -19.36 17.95 2.96
C LEU A 93 -18.43 18.14 4.17
N GLY A 94 -17.34 18.91 4.01
CA GLY A 94 -16.38 19.18 5.08
C GLY A 94 -15.36 18.05 5.32
N MET A 95 -15.32 17.02 4.48
CA MET A 95 -14.34 15.93 4.57
C MET A 95 -13.00 16.34 3.95
N PRO A 96 -11.85 16.01 4.56
CA PRO A 96 -10.54 16.16 3.94
C PRO A 96 -10.46 15.45 2.59
N THR A 97 -9.87 16.13 1.59
CA THR A 97 -9.64 15.52 0.28
C THR A 97 -8.57 14.45 0.40
N SER A 98 -8.89 13.23 -0.03
CA SER A 98 -8.06 12.07 0.26
C SER A 98 -8.04 11.04 -0.87
N TYR A 99 -7.02 10.18 -0.83
CA TYR A 99 -6.99 8.93 -1.60
C TYR A 99 -6.82 7.76 -0.65
N MET A 100 -7.53 6.68 -0.92
CA MET A 100 -7.51 5.44 -0.17
C MET A 100 -6.75 4.36 -0.95
N LEU A 101 -5.72 3.79 -0.33
CA LEU A 101 -5.09 2.55 -0.76
C LEU A 101 -5.92 1.39 -0.25
N MET A 102 -6.49 0.64 -1.18
CA MET A 102 -7.23 -0.59 -0.91
C MET A 102 -6.38 -1.80 -1.24
N PRO A 103 -6.00 -2.60 -0.22
CA PRO A 103 -5.35 -3.87 -0.43
C PRO A 103 -6.22 -4.80 -1.28
N SER A 104 -5.58 -5.57 -2.16
CA SER A 104 -6.21 -6.74 -2.78
C SER A 104 -5.66 -8.02 -2.13
N ALA A 105 -5.92 -9.19 -2.71
CA ALA A 105 -5.32 -10.44 -2.25
C ALA A 105 -3.80 -10.29 -2.14
N ASN A 106 -3.23 -10.57 -0.97
CA ASN A 106 -1.82 -10.34 -0.65
C ASN A 106 -1.28 -11.52 0.17
N SER A 107 0.02 -11.52 0.44
CA SER A 107 0.71 -12.59 1.15
C SER A 107 1.76 -12.05 2.11
N ILE A 108 2.06 -12.82 3.15
CA ILE A 108 3.13 -12.49 4.11
C ILE A 108 4.50 -12.94 3.60
N TYR A 109 5.57 -12.33 4.12
CA TYR A 109 6.92 -12.78 3.84
C TYR A 109 7.31 -13.99 4.73
N TYR A 110 7.23 -15.19 4.15
CA TYR A 110 7.35 -16.47 4.86
C TYR A 110 8.74 -16.88 5.40
N PRO A 111 9.90 -16.47 4.85
CA PRO A 111 11.18 -16.94 5.37
C PRO A 111 11.32 -16.72 6.87
N ASN A 112 12.05 -17.60 7.56
CA ASN A 112 12.24 -17.50 9.00
C ASN A 112 12.89 -16.15 9.40
N PHE A 113 12.56 -15.60 10.57
CA PHE A 113 13.11 -14.33 11.07
C PHE A 113 14.65 -14.30 11.18
N GLN A 114 15.28 -15.46 11.34
CA GLN A 114 16.75 -15.60 11.38
C GLN A 114 17.37 -15.73 9.98
N ALA A 115 16.56 -15.93 8.93
CA ALA A 115 17.07 -16.09 7.57
C ALA A 115 17.71 -14.79 7.08
N ASP A 116 18.89 -14.90 6.46
CA ASP A 116 19.62 -13.75 5.93
C ASP A 116 18.79 -12.98 4.89
N SER A 117 18.05 -13.70 4.05
CA SER A 117 17.12 -13.12 3.08
C SER A 117 16.05 -12.26 3.74
N ARG A 118 15.48 -12.70 4.87
CA ARG A 118 14.48 -11.94 5.62
C ARG A 118 15.06 -10.69 6.25
N GLN A 119 16.24 -10.79 6.85
CA GLN A 119 16.92 -9.66 7.50
C GLN A 119 17.40 -8.59 6.50
N ARG A 120 17.64 -8.97 5.25
CA ARG A 120 17.94 -8.03 4.15
C ARG A 120 16.69 -7.52 3.44
N GLY A 121 15.61 -8.29 3.44
CA GLY A 121 14.31 -7.95 2.84
C GLY A 121 13.26 -7.50 3.86
N GLU A 122 13.66 -6.83 4.94
CA GLU A 122 12.77 -6.49 6.05
C GLU A 122 11.62 -5.55 5.63
N PHE A 123 11.80 -4.73 4.59
CA PHE A 123 10.70 -3.95 3.99
C PHE A 123 9.49 -4.82 3.58
N ALA A 124 9.73 -6.09 3.27
CA ALA A 124 8.70 -7.04 2.86
C ALA A 124 7.96 -7.69 4.04
N THR A 125 8.43 -7.52 5.28
CA THR A 125 7.79 -8.13 6.46
C THR A 125 6.53 -7.42 6.91
N HIS A 126 6.28 -6.22 6.37
CA HIS A 126 5.05 -5.47 6.56
C HIS A 126 4.48 -5.02 5.22
N HIS A 127 3.15 -4.97 5.15
CA HIS A 127 2.44 -4.62 3.91
C HIS A 127 2.46 -3.12 3.61
N PHE A 128 2.55 -2.27 4.63
CA PHE A 128 2.43 -0.84 4.50
C PHE A 128 3.46 -0.12 5.38
N TRP A 129 4.07 0.91 4.81
CA TRP A 129 4.96 1.84 5.48
C TRP A 129 4.63 3.25 5.00
N ALA A 130 4.76 4.24 5.88
CA ALA A 130 4.83 5.64 5.49
C ALA A 130 6.07 6.28 6.12
N THR A 131 6.79 7.07 5.33
CA THR A 131 7.95 7.83 5.78
C THR A 131 7.78 9.29 5.45
N ARG A 132 8.48 10.16 6.20
CA ARG A 132 8.63 11.55 5.77
C ARG A 132 9.46 11.59 4.50
N TYR A 133 9.11 12.48 3.56
CA TYR A 133 9.86 12.61 2.32
C TYR A 133 11.28 13.12 2.57
N LYS A 134 12.26 12.27 2.26
CA LYS A 134 13.67 12.64 2.09
C LYS A 134 14.10 12.31 0.66
N ALA A 135 14.86 13.22 0.04
CA ALA A 135 15.21 13.11 -1.38
C ALA A 135 16.11 11.89 -1.69
N ASN A 136 16.92 11.47 -0.73
CA ASN A 136 17.84 10.33 -0.82
C ASN A 136 17.22 8.98 -0.40
N GLU A 137 15.96 8.95 0.05
CA GLU A 137 15.25 7.71 0.40
C GLU A 137 14.45 7.20 -0.79
N LEU A 138 15.11 6.41 -1.63
CA LEU A 138 14.58 5.99 -2.93
C LEU A 138 14.10 4.54 -2.96
N TYR A 139 14.84 3.64 -2.28
CA TYR A 139 14.64 2.20 -2.39
C TYR A 139 14.33 1.57 -1.04
N ALA A 140 13.29 0.74 -1.01
CA ALA A 140 12.83 0.07 0.21
C ALA A 140 13.86 -0.89 0.82
N ALA A 141 14.78 -1.42 0.01
CA ALA A 141 15.90 -2.28 0.42
C ALA A 141 17.24 -1.53 0.55
N GLY A 142 17.24 -0.20 0.33
CA GLY A 142 18.46 0.61 0.19
C GLY A 142 19.11 0.53 -1.20
N ASP A 143 20.14 1.36 -1.42
CA ASP A 143 20.75 1.56 -2.75
C ASP A 143 21.49 0.34 -3.31
N TYR A 144 22.03 -0.49 -2.42
CA TYR A 144 22.91 -1.61 -2.78
C TYR A 144 22.37 -2.94 -2.22
N PRO A 145 21.27 -3.48 -2.77
CA PRO A 145 20.63 -4.67 -2.24
C PRO A 145 21.47 -5.92 -2.47
N ASN A 146 22.20 -6.05 -3.58
CA ASN A 146 22.98 -7.25 -3.89
C ASN A 146 24.08 -7.49 -2.84
N GLN A 147 23.99 -8.61 -2.11
CA GLN A 147 24.87 -8.93 -0.96
C GLN A 147 25.00 -7.78 0.06
N GLY A 148 24.00 -6.89 0.09
CA GLY A 148 23.97 -5.71 0.96
C GLY A 148 23.87 -6.08 2.43
N LYS A 149 24.20 -5.11 3.28
CA LYS A 149 24.05 -5.23 4.74
C LYS A 149 22.56 -5.29 5.11
N LYS A 150 22.27 -5.95 6.23
CA LYS A 150 20.95 -6.00 6.89
C LYS A 150 20.53 -4.62 7.40
N GLY A 151 19.24 -4.41 7.60
CA GLY A 151 18.69 -3.17 8.17
C GLY A 151 18.91 -1.93 7.29
N ARG A 152 18.90 -2.09 5.97
CA ARG A 152 18.97 -0.99 4.99
C ARG A 152 17.60 -0.73 4.38
N GLY A 153 17.39 0.49 3.88
CA GLY A 153 16.11 0.88 3.29
C GLY A 153 15.09 1.26 4.36
N LEU A 154 13.85 0.76 4.26
CA LEU A 154 12.76 1.15 5.17
C LEU A 154 13.08 0.99 6.67
N PRO A 155 13.69 -0.11 7.14
CA PRO A 155 14.07 -0.22 8.55
C PRO A 155 15.04 0.87 9.01
N GLN A 156 15.91 1.35 8.11
CA GLN A 156 16.82 2.45 8.37
C GLN A 156 16.09 3.80 8.32
N TYR A 157 15.20 3.99 7.34
CA TYR A 157 14.50 5.26 7.12
C TYR A 157 13.51 5.57 8.24
N THR A 158 12.89 4.54 8.84
CA THR A 158 11.93 4.72 9.94
C THR A 158 12.58 4.68 11.33
N ALA A 159 13.91 4.54 11.42
CA ALA A 159 14.59 4.34 12.69
C ALA A 159 14.64 5.60 13.57
N ASP A 160 14.62 6.78 12.95
CA ASP A 160 14.50 8.08 13.63
C ASP A 160 13.05 8.44 13.99
N ASN A 161 12.08 7.63 13.53
CA ASN A 161 10.67 7.69 13.90
C ASN A 161 10.09 9.11 13.75
N GLU A 162 10.26 9.70 12.56
CA GLU A 162 9.85 11.07 12.31
C GLU A 162 8.33 11.25 12.42
N SER A 163 7.93 12.51 12.63
CA SER A 163 6.53 12.92 12.55
C SER A 163 6.03 12.82 11.12
N LEU A 164 4.84 12.26 10.95
CA LEU A 164 4.07 12.21 9.70
C LEU A 164 2.91 13.21 9.69
N ASP A 165 2.72 13.96 10.79
CA ASP A 165 1.64 14.93 10.89
C ASP A 165 1.93 16.19 10.07
N ASN A 166 1.12 16.42 9.02
CA ASN A 166 1.12 17.64 8.22
C ASN A 166 2.43 17.86 7.44
N GLU A 167 3.04 16.76 6.97
CA GLU A 167 4.34 16.73 6.28
C GLU A 167 4.20 16.25 4.81
N ASP A 168 5.27 16.32 4.01
CA ASP A 168 5.36 15.66 2.69
C ASP A 168 5.69 14.18 2.94
N LEU A 169 4.82 13.26 2.50
CA LEU A 169 4.89 11.85 2.86
C LEU A 169 5.18 10.95 1.64
N VAL A 170 5.84 9.84 1.91
CA VAL A 170 6.00 8.74 0.95
C VAL A 170 5.34 7.49 1.52
N VAL A 171 4.41 6.91 0.74
CA VAL A 171 3.81 5.61 1.06
C VAL A 171 4.54 4.52 0.29
N TRP A 172 4.88 3.45 1.02
CA TRP A 172 5.49 2.25 0.49
C TRP A 172 4.54 1.08 0.75
N TYR A 173 4.02 0.51 -0.32
CA TYR A 173 3.13 -0.64 -0.25
C TYR A 173 3.84 -1.88 -0.76
N THR A 174 3.94 -2.88 0.10
CA THR A 174 4.47 -4.20 -0.19
C THR A 174 3.33 -5.11 -0.61
N TYR A 175 3.42 -5.59 -1.85
CA TYR A 175 2.51 -6.58 -2.39
C TYR A 175 3.25 -7.88 -2.69
N GLY A 176 2.74 -8.99 -2.18
CA GLY A 176 3.31 -10.32 -2.31
C GLY A 176 2.35 -11.34 -2.92
N VAL A 177 2.86 -12.18 -3.80
CA VAL A 177 2.18 -13.41 -4.26
C VAL A 177 3.00 -14.62 -3.86
N THR A 178 2.43 -15.49 -3.04
CA THR A 178 3.02 -16.81 -2.79
C THR A 178 2.68 -17.72 -3.96
N HIS A 179 3.66 -17.95 -4.82
CA HIS A 179 3.49 -18.80 -5.97
C HIS A 179 3.57 -20.27 -5.55
N ILE A 180 2.46 -20.98 -5.68
CA ILE A 180 2.35 -22.43 -5.53
C ILE A 180 2.21 -22.99 -6.95
N PRO A 181 3.30 -23.50 -7.55
CA PRO A 181 3.28 -23.87 -8.95
C PRO A 181 2.27 -24.98 -9.24
N ARG A 182 1.61 -24.89 -10.39
CA ARG A 182 0.65 -25.88 -10.88
C ARG A 182 1.16 -26.56 -12.16
N PRO A 183 0.79 -27.81 -12.44
CA PRO A 183 1.19 -28.49 -13.67
C PRO A 183 0.84 -27.71 -14.95
N GLU A 184 -0.25 -26.95 -14.96
CA GLU A 184 -0.69 -26.14 -16.10
C GLU A 184 0.23 -24.92 -16.39
N GLU A 185 1.17 -24.61 -15.50
CA GLU A 185 2.15 -23.53 -15.68
C GLU A 185 3.43 -24.00 -16.38
N TRP A 186 3.47 -25.28 -16.77
CA TRP A 186 4.54 -25.86 -17.57
C TRP A 186 4.13 -26.04 -19.04
N PRO A 187 5.00 -25.75 -20.02
CA PRO A 187 6.37 -25.22 -19.91
C PRO A 187 6.44 -23.70 -19.77
N ILE A 188 5.29 -23.01 -19.88
CA ILE A 188 5.19 -21.56 -19.84
C ILE A 188 4.05 -21.20 -18.90
N MET A 189 4.38 -20.43 -17.86
CA MET A 189 3.41 -19.95 -16.87
C MET A 189 2.44 -18.96 -17.53
N THR A 190 1.14 -19.15 -17.29
CA THR A 190 0.13 -18.16 -17.69
C THR A 190 0.15 -16.94 -16.79
N VAL A 191 -0.37 -15.80 -17.27
CA VAL A 191 -0.37 -14.55 -16.51
C VAL A 191 -1.17 -14.70 -15.22
N HIS A 192 -0.54 -14.35 -14.09
CA HIS A 192 -1.20 -14.20 -12.80
C HIS A 192 -1.38 -12.70 -12.47
N PRO A 193 -2.59 -12.14 -12.59
CA PRO A 193 -2.82 -10.71 -12.33
C PRO A 193 -2.70 -10.41 -10.83
N ALA A 194 -1.89 -9.40 -10.52
CA ALA A 194 -1.55 -8.97 -9.18
C ALA A 194 -1.55 -7.45 -9.13
N GLY A 195 -2.08 -6.86 -8.05
CA GLY A 195 -2.15 -5.42 -7.92
C GLY A 195 -2.97 -4.95 -6.73
N PHE A 196 -3.21 -3.65 -6.67
CA PHE A 196 -4.01 -2.99 -5.65
C PHE A 196 -4.74 -1.81 -6.27
N LYS A 197 -5.65 -1.19 -5.51
CA LYS A 197 -6.40 -0.02 -5.98
C LYS A 197 -6.05 1.20 -5.15
N ILE A 198 -5.94 2.33 -5.83
CA ILE A 198 -5.97 3.65 -5.20
C ILE A 198 -7.26 4.30 -5.66
N MET A 199 -8.12 4.67 -4.73
CA MET A 199 -9.42 5.27 -5.04
C MET A 199 -9.53 6.63 -4.37
N SER A 200 -10.12 7.60 -5.05
CA SER A 200 -10.46 8.88 -4.43
C SER A 200 -11.43 8.67 -3.27
N TRP A 201 -11.19 9.31 -2.13
CA TRP A 201 -12.05 9.29 -0.96
C TRP A 201 -12.28 10.73 -0.49
N GLY A 202 -13.49 11.25 -0.71
CA GLY A 202 -13.80 12.66 -0.41
C GLY A 202 -12.97 13.68 -1.22
N PHE A 203 -12.22 13.26 -2.25
CA PHE A 203 -11.41 14.15 -3.08
C PHE A 203 -12.26 15.07 -3.97
N PHE A 204 -13.35 14.52 -4.51
CA PHE A 204 -14.33 15.25 -5.32
C PHE A 204 -15.62 15.45 -4.52
N ASP A 205 -16.35 16.53 -4.82
CA ASP A 205 -17.63 16.83 -4.17
C ASP A 205 -18.75 15.87 -4.60
N GLN A 206 -18.58 15.21 -5.75
CA GLN A 206 -19.52 14.25 -6.33
C GLN A 206 -18.77 13.33 -7.30
N ASN A 207 -19.49 12.40 -7.95
CA ASN A 207 -18.91 11.51 -8.94
C ASN A 207 -18.21 12.32 -10.07
N PRO A 208 -16.87 12.21 -10.24
CA PRO A 208 -16.12 13.03 -11.18
C PRO A 208 -16.41 12.68 -12.65
N VAL A 209 -17.04 11.54 -12.92
CA VAL A 209 -17.36 11.08 -14.28
C VAL A 209 -18.84 11.21 -14.65
N LEU A 210 -19.63 11.92 -13.84
CA LEU A 210 -21.08 12.08 -14.07
C LEU A 210 -21.42 12.64 -15.46
N ASN A 211 -20.57 13.51 -16.00
CA ASN A 211 -20.78 14.21 -17.27
C ASN A 211 -19.88 13.70 -18.41
N VAL A 212 -19.29 12.51 -18.27
CA VAL A 212 -18.49 11.93 -19.36
C VAL A 212 -19.45 11.46 -20.47
N PRO A 213 -19.37 12.03 -21.69
CA PRO A 213 -20.22 11.60 -22.78
C PRO A 213 -19.92 10.16 -23.15
N LYS A 214 -20.91 9.45 -23.72
CA LYS A 214 -20.66 8.14 -24.32
C LYS A 214 -19.68 8.32 -25.48
N ASN A 215 -18.72 7.42 -25.61
CA ASN A 215 -17.93 7.34 -26.83
C ASN A 215 -18.85 6.85 -27.96
N ASN A 216 -19.16 7.72 -28.92
CA ASN A 216 -19.79 7.33 -30.16
C ASN A 216 -18.72 6.65 -31.03
N LEU A 217 -18.64 5.32 -30.97
CA LEU A 217 -17.69 4.54 -31.78
C LEU A 217 -17.90 4.73 -33.30
N GLU A 218 -19.08 5.23 -33.71
CA GLU A 218 -19.44 5.46 -35.12
C GLU A 218 -18.73 6.67 -35.76
N ASP A 219 -18.27 7.66 -34.99
CA ASP A 219 -17.60 8.86 -35.53
C ASP A 219 -16.11 8.63 -35.89
N SER A 220 -15.57 7.46 -35.59
CA SER A 220 -14.15 7.11 -35.83
C SER A 220 -13.91 6.15 -37.02
N LEU A 221 -14.97 5.75 -37.70
CA LEU A 221 -14.95 4.80 -38.83
C LEU A 221 -15.36 5.43 -40.18
N ASN A 222 -15.56 6.75 -40.22
CA ASN A 222 -15.78 7.53 -41.44
C ASN A 222 -14.68 8.58 -41.61
#